data_AF-A0A0D0HIL8-F1
#
_entry.id   AF-A0A0D0HIL8-F1
#
_cell.length_a   1.000
_cell.length_b   1.000
_cell.length_c   1.000
_cell.angle_alpha   90.00
_cell.angle_beta   90.00
_cell.angle_gamma   90.00
#
_symmetry.space_group_name_H-M   'P 1'
#
loop_
_entity.id
_entity.type
_entity.pdbx_description
1 polymer ?
#
loop_
_entity_poly.entity_id
_entity_poly.type
_entity_poly.pdbx_seq_one_letter_code
_entity_poly.pdbx_strand_id
1 'polypeptide(L)'
;MEDVVLQHAEQLKHWEEKQEEILQELIQNQQKIHQQNDLYYNEKEEARIIERYYEHIHDQTDGTFLFRAYHDLIKRTHIRRIPYFLSKDYYLYTWVDLQPDGTVKSIYSGKKKDPRTVILQDYETIQKRYEQFIQLVKKAKKGELDLEQKMKMVDRQFKFNAEHVVPQSWFGAKEPMKGDLHHLFVCEPRCNSIRSNFPYADFPFYEPESPYEMVQNDCGVAYGEYFEPEHGKGAVARAMLYFLVRYPRAIKQPFIDQINISLLIQWHKQFPVTMYEKHRNAAIFRIQGNRNPFIDKPYLVDQLHFFIGRKSG
;
A
#
# COMPACT_ATOMS: atom_id res chain seq x y z
N MET A 1 22.94 -18.70 26.99
CA MET A 1 23.29 -17.32 26.58
C MET A 1 24.10 -17.38 25.29
N GLU A 2 25.07 -18.29 25.19
CA GLU A 2 25.76 -18.64 23.93
C GLU A 2 24.79 -19.08 22.82
N ASP A 3 23.79 -19.92 23.10
CA ASP A 3 22.78 -20.32 22.10
C ASP A 3 22.01 -19.15 21.48
N VAL A 4 21.75 -18.10 22.25
CA VAL A 4 21.03 -16.90 21.76
C VAL A 4 21.94 -16.04 20.88
N VAL A 5 23.25 -16.02 21.16
CA VAL A 5 24.24 -15.30 20.36
C VAL A 5 24.48 -16.03 19.03
N LEU A 6 24.56 -17.36 19.06
CA LEU A 6 24.70 -18.17 17.85
C LEU A 6 23.47 -18.06 16.94
N GLN A 7 22.27 -18.20 17.50
CA GLN A 7 21.01 -18.01 16.77
C GLN A 7 20.88 -16.59 16.18
N HIS A 8 21.38 -15.58 16.90
CA HIS A 8 21.40 -14.22 16.39
C HIS A 8 22.35 -14.04 15.20
N ALA A 9 23.55 -14.60 15.27
CA ALA A 9 24.52 -14.55 14.18
C ALA A 9 24.04 -15.29 12.93
N GLU A 10 23.43 -16.47 13.10
CA GLU A 10 22.83 -17.23 11.99
C GLU A 10 21.67 -16.48 11.34
N GLN A 11 20.80 -15.86 12.13
CA GLN A 11 19.74 -15.01 11.60
C GLN A 11 20.31 -13.84 10.80
N LEU A 12 21.27 -13.08 11.37
CA LEU A 12 21.88 -11.95 10.68
C LEU A 12 22.47 -12.34 9.33
N LYS A 13 23.17 -13.47 9.25
CA LYS A 13 23.71 -14.00 7.99
C LYS A 13 22.60 -14.33 6.97
N HIS A 14 21.52 -14.98 7.42
CA HIS A 14 20.38 -15.27 6.55
C HIS A 14 19.71 -13.99 6.01
N TRP A 15 19.62 -12.97 6.85
CA TRP A 15 19.11 -11.66 6.46
C TRP A 15 20.01 -11.01 5.39
N GLU A 16 21.34 -11.09 5.53
CA GLU A 16 22.30 -10.53 4.57
C GLU A 16 22.21 -11.20 3.19
N GLU A 17 22.14 -12.54 3.17
CA GLU A 17 21.97 -13.31 1.92
C GLU A 17 20.69 -12.92 1.19
N LYS A 18 19.58 -12.77 1.94
CA LYS A 18 18.28 -12.37 1.39
C LYS A 18 18.29 -10.91 0.88
N GLN A 19 19.00 -10.02 1.56
CA GLN A 19 19.14 -8.63 1.13
C GLN A 19 19.85 -8.56 -0.23
N GLU A 20 20.92 -9.33 -0.43
CA GLU A 20 21.64 -9.36 -1.69
C GLU A 20 20.75 -9.87 -2.83
N GLU A 21 19.96 -10.92 -2.60
CA GLU A 21 19.00 -11.44 -3.59
C GLU A 21 18.00 -10.37 -4.03
N ILE A 22 17.42 -9.62 -3.08
CA ILE A 22 16.46 -8.54 -3.35
C ILE A 22 17.13 -7.42 -4.17
N LEU A 23 18.37 -7.06 -3.85
CA LEU A 23 19.12 -6.04 -4.57
C LEU A 23 19.44 -6.47 -6.00
N GLN A 24 19.79 -7.75 -6.22
CA GLN A 24 20.00 -8.28 -7.56
C GLN A 24 18.72 -8.26 -8.40
N GLU A 25 17.59 -8.64 -7.81
CA GLU A 25 16.28 -8.55 -8.48
C GLU A 25 15.95 -7.10 -8.88
N LEU A 26 16.18 -6.14 -7.99
CA LEU A 26 16.02 -4.72 -8.29
C LEU A 26 16.88 -4.29 -9.48
N ILE A 27 18.18 -4.63 -9.48
CA ILE A 27 19.11 -4.27 -10.55
C ILE A 27 18.63 -4.83 -11.89
N GLN A 28 18.20 -6.09 -11.91
CA GLN A 28 17.68 -6.71 -13.13
C GLN A 28 16.42 -6.00 -13.63
N ASN A 29 15.51 -5.61 -12.73
CA ASN A 29 14.29 -4.90 -13.11
C ASN A 29 14.57 -3.48 -13.62
N GLN A 30 15.51 -2.74 -13.00
CA GLN A 30 15.96 -1.45 -13.51
C GLN A 30 16.62 -1.56 -14.88
N GLN A 31 17.45 -2.59 -15.10
CA GLN A 31 18.05 -2.86 -16.42
C GLN A 31 16.99 -3.15 -17.48
N LYS A 32 15.96 -3.96 -17.16
CA LYS A 32 14.84 -4.25 -18.06
C LYS A 32 14.11 -2.95 -18.48
N ILE A 33 13.83 -2.06 -17.53
CA ILE A 33 13.18 -0.76 -17.80
C ILE A 33 14.03 0.08 -18.76
N HIS A 34 15.32 0.22 -18.51
CA HIS A 34 16.21 1.05 -19.34
C HIS A 34 16.45 0.49 -20.74
N GLN A 35 16.47 -0.83 -20.89
CA GLN A 35 16.76 -1.48 -22.18
C GLN A 35 15.54 -1.56 -23.08
N GLN A 36 14.32 -1.61 -22.52
CA GLN A 36 13.09 -1.81 -23.27
C GLN A 36 11.94 -1.04 -22.60
N ASN A 37 11.67 0.19 -23.05
CA ASN A 37 10.58 1.01 -22.51
C ASN A 37 9.20 0.30 -22.55
N ASP A 38 8.96 -0.55 -23.57
CA ASP A 38 7.72 -1.32 -23.70
C ASP A 38 7.54 -2.39 -22.59
N LEU A 39 8.61 -2.75 -21.86
CA LEU A 39 8.51 -3.69 -20.72
C LEU A 39 7.92 -3.04 -19.47
N TYR A 40 8.02 -1.72 -19.33
CA TYR A 40 7.46 -1.05 -18.15
C TYR A 40 5.92 -1.16 -18.17
N TYR A 41 5.30 -0.89 -19.31
CA TYR A 41 3.87 -1.14 -19.50
C TYR A 41 3.52 -1.30 -20.98
N ASN A 42 3.08 -2.50 -21.38
CA ASN A 42 2.67 -2.77 -22.75
C ASN A 42 1.15 -2.55 -22.92
N GLU A 43 0.76 -1.43 -23.52
CA GLU A 43 -0.66 -1.06 -23.64
C GLU A 43 -1.50 -2.09 -24.42
N LYS A 44 -0.95 -2.66 -25.50
CA LYS A 44 -1.69 -3.60 -26.36
C LYS A 44 -1.89 -4.95 -25.68
N GLU A 45 -0.87 -5.45 -25.00
CA GLU A 45 -0.96 -6.69 -24.23
C GLU A 45 -1.92 -6.51 -23.05
N GLU A 46 -1.77 -5.42 -22.30
CA GLU A 46 -2.60 -5.14 -21.13
C GLU A 46 -4.06 -4.92 -21.50
N ALA A 47 -4.37 -4.28 -22.63
CA ALA A 47 -5.76 -4.15 -23.10
C ALA A 47 -6.45 -5.53 -23.26
N ARG A 48 -5.75 -6.51 -23.84
CA ARG A 48 -6.27 -7.88 -24.01
C ARG A 48 -6.42 -8.61 -22.68
N ILE A 49 -5.47 -8.43 -21.78
CA ILE A 49 -5.52 -9.02 -20.43
C ILE A 49 -6.69 -8.44 -19.64
N ILE A 50 -6.90 -7.11 -19.71
CA ILE A 50 -8.01 -6.40 -19.06
C ILE A 50 -9.34 -6.89 -19.61
N GLU A 51 -9.51 -6.94 -20.93
CA GLU A 51 -10.73 -7.44 -21.58
C GLU A 51 -11.09 -8.84 -21.07
N ARG A 52 -10.13 -9.77 -21.14
CA ARG A 52 -10.30 -11.14 -20.65
C ARG A 52 -10.59 -11.21 -19.15
N TYR A 53 -9.89 -10.42 -18.33
CA TYR A 53 -10.06 -10.43 -16.87
C TYR A 53 -11.48 -10.02 -16.45
N TYR A 54 -12.10 -9.10 -17.19
CA TYR A 54 -13.46 -8.62 -16.92
C TYR A 54 -14.55 -9.21 -17.83
N GLU A 55 -14.23 -10.18 -18.70
CA GLU A 55 -15.13 -10.67 -19.77
C GLU A 55 -16.48 -11.22 -19.26
N HIS A 56 -16.49 -11.74 -18.03
CA HIS A 56 -17.68 -12.31 -17.39
C HIS A 56 -18.46 -11.29 -16.52
N ILE A 57 -18.02 -10.03 -16.47
CA ILE A 57 -18.78 -8.95 -15.83
C ILE A 57 -19.54 -8.24 -16.94
N HIS A 58 -20.83 -8.52 -17.05
CA HIS A 58 -21.72 -7.81 -17.94
C HIS A 58 -22.12 -6.46 -17.35
N ASP A 59 -22.37 -5.46 -18.20
CA ASP A 59 -22.91 -4.17 -17.78
C ASP A 59 -24.28 -4.40 -17.13
N GLN A 60 -24.33 -4.22 -15.81
CA GLN A 60 -25.55 -4.29 -15.04
C GLN A 60 -25.93 -2.88 -14.61
N THR A 61 -27.19 -2.50 -14.82
CA THR A 61 -27.71 -1.17 -14.50
C THR A 61 -27.85 -0.92 -13.00
N ASP A 62 -27.77 -1.97 -12.17
CA ASP A 62 -27.83 -1.86 -10.71
C ASP A 62 -26.43 -1.91 -10.09
N GLY A 63 -26.01 -0.76 -9.54
CA GLY A 63 -24.71 -0.60 -8.88
C GLY A 63 -24.49 -1.54 -7.69
N THR A 64 -25.54 -2.10 -7.10
CA THR A 64 -25.47 -3.11 -6.03
C THR A 64 -24.96 -4.45 -6.55
N PHE A 65 -25.55 -4.94 -7.65
CA PHE A 65 -25.13 -6.20 -8.24
C PHE A 65 -23.77 -6.05 -8.90
N LEU A 66 -23.51 -4.90 -9.52
CA LEU A 66 -22.19 -4.58 -10.06
C LEU A 66 -21.11 -4.62 -8.97
N PHE A 67 -21.38 -4.05 -7.79
CA PHE A 67 -20.48 -4.14 -6.63
C PHE A 67 -20.18 -5.60 -6.26
N ARG A 68 -21.20 -6.44 -6.18
CA ARG A 68 -21.03 -7.88 -5.85
C ARG A 68 -20.22 -8.60 -6.92
N ALA A 69 -20.49 -8.33 -8.20
CA ALA A 69 -19.76 -8.95 -9.32
C ALA A 69 -18.26 -8.62 -9.28
N TYR A 70 -17.91 -7.34 -9.06
CA TYR A 70 -16.51 -6.92 -8.89
C TYR A 70 -15.90 -7.45 -7.60
N HIS A 71 -16.63 -7.44 -6.48
CA HIS A 71 -16.19 -8.07 -5.23
C HIS A 71 -15.80 -9.53 -5.45
N ASP A 72 -16.69 -10.31 -6.06
CA ASP A 72 -16.48 -11.74 -6.29
C ASP A 72 -15.36 -12.01 -7.29
N LEU A 73 -15.25 -11.21 -8.36
CA LEU A 73 -14.14 -11.29 -9.32
C LEU A 73 -12.81 -11.02 -8.64
N ILE A 74 -12.67 -9.89 -7.97
CA ILE A 74 -11.41 -9.57 -7.31
C ILE A 74 -11.13 -10.66 -6.27
N LYS A 75 -12.12 -11.03 -5.45
CA LYS A 75 -12.04 -12.08 -4.42
C LYS A 75 -11.43 -13.38 -4.94
N ARG A 76 -12.02 -13.93 -6.01
CA ARG A 76 -11.62 -15.21 -6.60
C ARG A 76 -10.27 -15.16 -7.31
N THR A 77 -9.91 -14.03 -7.91
CA THR A 77 -8.65 -13.91 -8.68
C THR A 77 -7.43 -13.57 -7.84
N HIS A 78 -7.60 -13.14 -6.58
CA HIS A 78 -6.48 -13.00 -5.63
C HIS A 78 -6.05 -14.39 -5.12
N ILE A 79 -5.43 -15.12 -6.03
CA ILE A 79 -4.98 -16.51 -5.89
C ILE A 79 -3.74 -16.62 -5.01
N ARG A 80 -2.83 -15.65 -5.09
CA ARG A 80 -1.56 -15.63 -4.34
C ARG A 80 -1.64 -14.55 -3.26
N ARG A 81 -1.91 -14.99 -2.03
CA ARG A 81 -2.04 -14.15 -0.84
C ARG A 81 -0.69 -14.06 -0.14
N ILE A 82 0.14 -13.17 -0.65
CA ILE A 82 1.54 -13.04 -0.22
C ILE A 82 1.58 -12.35 1.15
N PRO A 83 2.32 -12.90 2.15
CA PRO A 83 2.52 -12.26 3.43
C PRO A 83 3.17 -10.88 3.29
N TYR A 84 2.81 -9.93 4.17
CA TYR A 84 3.28 -8.55 4.11
C TYR A 84 4.79 -8.38 3.96
N PHE A 85 5.59 -9.15 4.69
CA PHE A 85 7.05 -9.02 4.62
C PHE A 85 7.56 -9.34 3.20
N LEU A 86 7.02 -10.36 2.53
CA LEU A 86 7.37 -10.66 1.14
C LEU A 86 6.80 -9.61 0.19
N SER A 87 5.54 -9.18 0.36
CA SER A 87 4.95 -8.13 -0.46
C SER A 87 5.80 -6.85 -0.45
N LYS A 88 6.20 -6.39 0.74
CA LYS A 88 7.03 -5.20 0.90
C LYS A 88 8.44 -5.41 0.35
N ASP A 89 9.13 -6.43 0.85
CA ASP A 89 10.58 -6.54 0.67
C ASP A 89 10.93 -7.01 -0.75
N TYR A 90 10.16 -7.94 -1.31
CA TYR A 90 10.48 -8.57 -2.59
C TYR A 90 9.80 -7.97 -3.79
N TYR A 91 8.68 -7.25 -3.63
CA TYR A 91 7.85 -6.81 -4.75
C TYR A 91 7.61 -5.31 -4.77
N LEU A 92 7.32 -4.70 -3.62
CA LEU A 92 6.98 -3.28 -3.56
C LEU A 92 8.14 -2.43 -4.07
N TYR A 93 9.33 -2.59 -3.50
CA TYR A 93 10.48 -1.72 -3.79
C TYR A 93 11.26 -2.09 -5.05
N THR A 94 11.14 -3.35 -5.50
CA THR A 94 11.94 -3.92 -6.59
C THR A 94 11.24 -3.89 -7.94
N TRP A 95 9.91 -3.73 -7.95
CA TRP A 95 9.14 -3.74 -9.18
C TRP A 95 7.89 -2.86 -9.11
N VAL A 96 6.97 -3.14 -8.20
CA VAL A 96 5.63 -2.54 -8.22
C VAL A 96 5.67 -1.01 -8.15
N ASP A 97 6.47 -0.44 -7.25
CA ASP A 97 6.54 1.02 -7.05
C ASP A 97 7.57 1.72 -7.94
N LEU A 98 8.28 0.97 -8.79
CA LEU A 98 9.25 1.58 -9.69
C LEU A 98 8.54 2.55 -10.64
N GLN A 99 9.13 3.73 -10.80
CA GLN A 99 8.77 4.72 -11.79
C GLN A 99 9.40 4.34 -13.14
N PRO A 100 9.01 4.97 -14.26
CA PRO A 100 9.60 4.72 -15.58
C PRO A 100 11.11 4.98 -15.66
N ASP A 101 11.68 5.75 -14.73
CA ASP A 101 13.12 6.01 -14.61
C ASP A 101 13.84 5.06 -13.65
N GLY A 102 13.17 3.99 -13.19
CA GLY A 102 13.71 3.01 -12.26
C GLY A 102 13.85 3.49 -10.82
N THR A 103 13.43 4.71 -10.49
CA THR A 103 13.37 5.22 -9.10
C THR A 103 12.08 4.80 -8.41
N VAL A 104 11.95 5.03 -7.10
CA VAL A 104 10.67 4.96 -6.39
C VAL A 104 10.23 6.36 -5.98
N LYS A 105 8.93 6.56 -5.79
CA LYS A 105 8.35 7.84 -5.40
C LYS A 105 7.46 7.68 -4.19
N SER A 106 7.67 8.52 -3.18
CA SER A 106 6.80 8.56 -2.00
C SER A 106 5.38 8.95 -2.39
N ILE A 107 4.40 8.20 -1.90
CA ILE A 107 2.98 8.42 -2.19
C ILE A 107 2.50 9.79 -1.73
N TYR A 108 2.99 10.27 -0.58
CA TYR A 108 2.52 11.51 0.03
C TYR A 108 3.41 12.71 -0.26
N SER A 109 4.73 12.52 -0.26
CA SER A 109 5.67 13.64 -0.49
C SER A 109 6.05 13.86 -1.94
N GLY A 110 5.71 12.92 -2.83
CA GLY A 110 6.13 12.98 -4.23
C GLY A 110 7.64 12.89 -4.43
N LYS A 111 8.45 12.80 -3.37
CA LYS A 111 9.91 12.76 -3.44
C LYS A 111 10.35 11.45 -4.08
N LYS A 112 11.17 11.59 -5.12
CA LYS A 112 11.86 10.46 -5.75
C LYS A 112 13.03 10.02 -4.87
N LYS A 113 13.25 8.72 -4.79
CA LYS A 113 14.38 8.10 -4.10
C LYS A 113 14.92 6.93 -4.91
N ASP A 114 16.20 6.65 -4.69
CA ASP A 114 16.79 5.40 -5.12
C ASP A 114 16.19 4.22 -4.32
N PRO A 115 15.55 3.23 -4.97
CA PRO A 115 14.99 2.06 -4.30
C PRO A 115 16.03 1.27 -3.51
N ARG A 116 17.30 1.24 -3.94
CA ARG A 116 18.36 0.58 -3.16
C ARG A 116 18.49 1.21 -1.78
N THR A 117 18.48 2.53 -1.71
CA THR A 117 18.52 3.27 -0.43
C THR A 117 17.33 2.92 0.45
N VAL A 118 16.13 2.78 -0.13
CA VAL A 118 14.92 2.42 0.60
C VAL A 118 15.01 1.00 1.18
N ILE A 119 15.48 0.03 0.40
CA ILE A 119 15.66 -1.37 0.82
C ILE A 119 16.66 -1.45 1.98
N LEU A 120 17.82 -0.79 1.86
CA LEU A 120 18.85 -0.79 2.90
C LEU A 120 18.34 -0.15 4.20
N GLN A 121 17.61 0.96 4.13
CA GLN A 121 17.02 1.61 5.30
C GLN A 121 15.99 0.72 6.01
N ASP A 122 15.18 -0.01 5.26
CA ASP A 122 14.22 -0.95 5.83
C ASP A 122 14.91 -2.14 6.48
N TYR A 123 16.02 -2.60 5.92
CA TYR A 123 16.83 -3.66 6.52
C TYR A 123 17.47 -3.23 7.84
N GLU A 124 18.06 -2.04 7.90
CA GLU A 124 18.54 -1.45 9.17
C GLU A 124 17.40 -1.33 10.20
N THR A 125 16.19 -1.00 9.73
CA THR A 125 15.01 -0.90 10.59
C THR A 125 14.63 -2.27 11.16
N ILE A 126 14.71 -3.35 10.37
CA ILE A 126 14.51 -4.72 10.84
C ILE A 126 15.53 -5.08 11.92
N GLN A 127 16.81 -4.78 11.71
CA GLN A 127 17.86 -5.02 12.69
C GLN A 127 17.60 -4.27 14.00
N LYS A 128 17.29 -2.97 13.94
CA LYS A 128 16.94 -2.15 15.12
C LYS A 128 15.73 -2.71 15.87
N ARG A 129 14.67 -3.13 15.16
CA ARG A 129 13.50 -3.78 15.78
C ARG A 129 13.86 -5.08 16.47
N TYR A 130 14.68 -5.91 15.83
CA TYR A 130 15.13 -7.18 16.39
C TYR A 130 15.97 -6.99 17.65
N GLU A 131 16.92 -6.05 17.65
CA GLU A 131 17.71 -5.70 18.83
C GLU A 131 16.84 -5.25 20.00
N GLN A 132 15.87 -4.35 19.75
CA GLN A 132 14.92 -3.91 20.78
C GLN A 132 14.07 -5.08 21.30
N PHE A 133 13.64 -5.98 20.42
CA PHE A 133 12.92 -7.18 20.83
C PHE A 133 13.76 -8.06 21.76
N ILE A 134 15.02 -8.33 21.42
CA ILE A 134 15.93 -9.11 22.28
C ILE A 134 16.14 -8.42 23.63
N GLN A 135 16.28 -7.09 23.66
CA GLN A 135 16.40 -6.34 24.91
C GLN A 135 15.13 -6.43 25.77
N LEU A 136 13.95 -6.37 25.15
CA LEU A 136 12.67 -6.55 25.84
C LEU A 136 12.55 -7.96 26.43
N VAL A 137 12.88 -9.00 25.65
CA VAL A 137 12.81 -10.40 26.11
C VAL A 137 13.80 -10.66 27.26
N LYS A 138 15.03 -10.13 27.18
CA LYS A 138 16.02 -10.27 28.26
C LYS A 138 15.58 -9.60 29.57
N LYS A 139 14.84 -8.50 29.49
CA LYS A 139 14.33 -7.76 30.66
C LYS A 139 12.98 -8.28 31.17
N ALA A 140 12.26 -9.04 30.35
CA ALA A 140 10.93 -9.52 30.67
C ALA A 140 10.97 -10.49 31.84
N LYS A 141 10.12 -10.26 32.85
CA LYS A 141 9.92 -11.21 33.95
C LYS A 141 8.99 -12.34 33.50
N LYS A 142 9.15 -13.52 34.09
CA LYS A 142 8.27 -14.67 33.83
C LYS A 142 6.81 -14.30 34.16
N GLY A 143 5.93 -14.34 33.17
CA GLY A 143 4.50 -13.99 33.32
C GLY A 143 4.12 -12.54 33.01
N GLU A 144 5.04 -11.74 32.45
CA GLU A 144 4.77 -10.33 32.10
C GLU A 144 3.84 -10.21 30.88
N LEU A 145 2.59 -9.80 31.14
CA LEU A 145 1.51 -9.66 30.15
C LEU A 145 1.68 -8.46 29.20
N ASP A 146 2.66 -7.58 29.44
CA ASP A 146 2.81 -6.30 28.71
C ASP A 146 3.73 -6.40 27.47
N LEU A 147 4.35 -7.56 27.21
CA LEU A 147 5.33 -7.71 26.13
C LEU A 147 4.74 -7.37 24.75
N GLU A 148 3.47 -7.72 24.50
CA GLU A 148 2.79 -7.40 23.24
C GLU A 148 2.63 -5.88 23.03
N GLN A 149 2.32 -5.12 24.09
CA GLN A 149 2.17 -3.68 23.99
C GLN A 149 3.53 -3.02 23.73
N LYS A 150 4.58 -3.47 24.43
CA LYS A 150 5.96 -3.02 24.21
C LYS A 150 6.43 -3.31 22.78
N MET A 151 6.11 -4.47 22.22
CA MET A 151 6.39 -4.78 20.81
C MET A 151 5.68 -3.82 19.85
N LYS A 152 4.40 -3.50 20.10
CA LYS A 152 3.68 -2.50 19.30
C LYS A 152 4.30 -1.10 19.38
N MET A 153 4.90 -0.74 20.51
CA MET A 153 5.64 0.53 20.63
C MET A 153 6.91 0.54 19.78
N VAL A 154 7.68 -0.56 19.77
CA VAL A 154 8.86 -0.72 18.90
C VAL A 154 8.46 -0.59 17.43
N ASP A 155 7.37 -1.23 17.01
CA ASP A 155 6.86 -1.13 15.63
C ASP A 155 6.46 0.30 15.23
N ARG A 156 5.90 1.08 16.17
CA ARG A 156 5.53 2.48 15.96
C ARG A 156 6.74 3.40 15.89
N GLN A 157 7.77 3.11 16.68
CA GLN A 157 9.00 3.89 16.71
C GLN A 157 9.84 3.70 15.44
N PHE A 158 9.92 2.47 14.95
CA PHE A 158 10.79 2.10 13.84
C PHE A 158 9.98 1.80 12.58
N LYS A 159 9.26 2.79 12.03
CA LYS A 159 8.44 2.58 10.81
C LYS A 159 9.29 2.23 9.58
N PHE A 160 8.74 1.37 8.72
CA PHE A 160 9.30 1.07 7.40
C PHE A 160 8.95 2.16 6.39
N ASN A 161 9.65 2.16 5.25
CA ASN A 161 9.40 3.02 4.09
C ASN A 161 8.18 2.58 3.25
N ALA A 162 7.17 1.98 3.89
CA ALA A 162 5.95 1.50 3.27
C ALA A 162 4.71 2.06 3.99
N GLU A 163 3.77 2.56 3.21
CA GLU A 163 2.47 3.05 3.64
C GLU A 163 1.39 2.02 3.32
N HIS A 164 0.50 1.79 4.30
CA HIS A 164 -0.77 1.13 4.06
C HIS A 164 -1.85 2.19 3.92
N VAL A 165 -2.29 2.47 2.69
CA VAL A 165 -3.29 3.51 2.42
C VAL A 165 -4.57 3.28 3.22
N VAL A 166 -4.99 2.03 3.42
CA VAL A 166 -5.94 1.70 4.49
C VAL A 166 -5.15 1.39 5.77
N PRO A 167 -5.30 2.14 6.88
CA PRO A 167 -4.50 1.92 8.08
C PRO A 167 -4.66 0.50 8.62
N GLN A 168 -3.54 -0.13 8.98
CA GLN A 168 -3.54 -1.47 9.57
C GLN A 168 -4.42 -1.58 10.83
N SER A 169 -4.50 -0.52 11.63
CA SER A 169 -5.33 -0.48 12.85
C SER A 169 -6.83 -0.63 12.56
N TRP A 170 -7.27 -0.25 11.35
CA TRP A 170 -8.66 -0.28 10.93
C TRP A 170 -9.18 -1.69 10.67
N PHE A 171 -8.33 -2.59 10.17
CA PHE A 171 -8.68 -3.99 9.88
C PHE A 171 -7.93 -5.01 10.76
N GLY A 172 -7.17 -4.52 11.75
CA GLY A 172 -6.43 -5.36 12.70
C GLY A 172 -5.19 -6.02 12.13
N ALA A 173 -4.57 -5.44 11.10
CA ALA A 173 -3.33 -5.91 10.48
C ALA A 173 -3.37 -7.37 10.00
N LYS A 174 -4.57 -7.89 9.70
CA LYS A 174 -4.78 -9.29 9.31
C LYS A 174 -4.34 -9.54 7.86
N GLU A 175 -3.74 -10.69 7.62
CA GLU A 175 -3.57 -11.22 6.26
C GLU A 175 -4.92 -11.72 5.71
N PRO A 176 -5.14 -11.67 4.37
CA PRO A 176 -4.22 -11.22 3.32
C PRO A 176 -4.21 -9.71 3.10
N MET A 177 -5.00 -8.93 3.85
CA MET A 177 -5.13 -7.50 3.63
C MET A 177 -3.81 -6.79 3.86
N LYS A 178 -3.07 -7.14 4.91
CA LYS A 178 -1.80 -6.48 5.24
C LYS A 178 -0.76 -6.61 4.11
N GLY A 179 -0.71 -7.75 3.42
CA GLY A 179 0.18 -7.98 2.28
C GLY A 179 -0.38 -7.66 0.90
N ASP A 180 -1.59 -7.12 0.77
CA ASP A 180 -2.18 -6.80 -0.53
C ASP A 180 -1.52 -5.55 -1.14
N LEU A 181 -0.78 -5.70 -2.24
CA LEU A 181 0.02 -4.65 -2.88
C LEU A 181 -0.82 -3.51 -3.45
N HIS A 182 -2.12 -3.71 -3.67
CA HIS A 182 -3.02 -2.65 -4.20
C HIS A 182 -3.25 -1.48 -3.24
N HIS A 183 -2.89 -1.62 -1.96
CA HIS A 183 -2.92 -0.50 -0.99
C HIS A 183 -1.61 -0.31 -0.23
N LEU A 184 -0.52 -0.92 -0.72
CA LEU A 184 0.83 -0.72 -0.22
C LEU A 184 1.60 0.21 -1.15
N PHE A 185 2.23 1.25 -0.61
CA PHE A 185 3.01 2.21 -1.40
C PHE A 185 4.31 2.57 -0.71
N VAL A 186 5.35 2.93 -1.45
CA VAL A 186 6.55 3.56 -0.91
C VAL A 186 6.19 4.89 -0.25
N CYS A 187 6.67 5.09 0.97
CA CYS A 187 6.45 6.31 1.73
C CYS A 187 7.51 6.47 2.81
N GLU A 188 8.08 7.66 2.99
CA GLU A 188 9.05 7.85 4.07
C GLU A 188 8.39 7.68 5.46
N PRO A 189 9.11 7.10 6.44
CA PRO A 189 8.65 6.96 7.82
C PRO A 189 8.07 8.25 8.43
N ARG A 190 8.60 9.42 8.04
CA ARG A 190 8.10 10.74 8.47
C ARG A 190 6.68 10.99 7.99
N CYS A 191 6.42 10.86 6.69
CA CYS A 191 5.09 11.10 6.13
C CYS A 191 4.08 10.06 6.61
N ASN A 192 4.47 8.79 6.69
CA ASN A 192 3.65 7.72 7.29
C ASN A 192 3.35 8.01 8.78
N SER A 193 4.26 8.64 9.52
CA SER A 193 4.02 9.05 10.91
C SER A 193 3.03 10.21 11.00
N ILE A 194 3.15 11.24 10.14
CA ILE A 194 2.22 12.38 10.07
C ILE A 194 0.82 11.90 9.71
N ARG A 195 0.71 11.03 8.70
CA ARG A 195 -0.56 10.46 8.25
C ARG A 195 -1.27 9.64 9.33
N SER A 196 -0.50 8.99 10.22
CA SER A 196 -1.02 8.19 11.33
C SER A 196 -2.04 7.14 10.87
N ASN A 197 -3.22 7.09 11.49
CA ASN A 197 -4.38 6.31 11.06
C ASN A 197 -5.57 7.21 10.70
N PHE A 198 -5.29 8.46 10.32
CA PHE A 198 -6.31 9.47 10.09
C PHE A 198 -7.07 9.20 8.79
N PRO A 199 -8.42 9.35 8.77
CA PRO A 199 -9.19 9.40 7.54
C PRO A 199 -8.77 10.57 6.65
N TYR A 200 -9.00 10.41 5.35
CA TYR A 200 -8.70 11.44 4.36
C TYR A 200 -9.73 12.58 4.39
N ALA A 201 -9.25 13.80 4.22
CA ALA A 201 -10.07 15.02 4.07
C ALA A 201 -9.39 15.99 3.08
N ASP A 202 -10.16 16.96 2.57
CA ASP A 202 -9.62 18.22 2.06
C ASP A 202 -9.85 19.32 3.13
N PHE A 203 -8.92 20.25 3.26
CA PHE A 203 -8.97 21.37 4.18
C PHE A 203 -9.12 22.68 3.40
N PRO A 204 -10.09 23.56 3.75
CA PRO A 204 -10.27 24.83 3.03
C PRO A 204 -9.08 25.78 3.04
N PHE A 205 -8.11 25.55 3.93
CA PHE A 205 -6.90 26.37 4.09
C PHE A 205 -5.66 25.76 3.42
N TYR A 206 -5.81 24.63 2.73
CA TYR A 206 -4.71 23.89 2.12
C TYR A 206 -5.15 23.36 0.75
N GLU A 207 -4.45 23.77 -0.29
CA GLU A 207 -4.66 23.41 -1.69
C GLU A 207 -3.28 23.09 -2.29
N PRO A 208 -2.72 21.88 -2.05
CA PRO A 208 -1.36 21.53 -2.47
C PRO A 208 -1.15 21.55 -3.99
N GLU A 209 -2.23 21.51 -4.76
CA GLU A 209 -2.20 21.64 -6.21
C GLU A 209 -2.02 23.09 -6.69
N SER A 210 -2.24 24.08 -5.81
CA SER A 210 -2.17 25.50 -6.14
C SER A 210 -0.71 25.99 -6.17
N PRO A 211 -0.29 26.73 -7.21
CA PRO A 211 1.03 27.36 -7.22
C PRO A 211 1.19 28.46 -6.15
N TYR A 212 0.10 28.84 -5.47
CA TYR A 212 0.08 29.85 -4.40
C TYR A 212 -0.04 29.23 -3.00
N GLU A 213 0.08 27.91 -2.87
CA GLU A 213 0.03 27.25 -1.56
C GLU A 213 1.13 27.79 -0.63
N MET A 214 0.73 28.18 0.58
CA MET A 214 1.60 28.79 1.58
C MET A 214 2.14 27.76 2.58
N VAL A 215 1.43 26.67 2.81
CA VAL A 215 1.77 25.58 3.71
C VAL A 215 2.73 24.62 3.01
N GLN A 216 4.03 24.79 3.26
CA GLN A 216 5.07 23.90 2.75
C GLN A 216 5.42 22.82 3.78
N ASN A 217 4.78 21.64 3.67
CA ASN A 217 4.96 20.54 4.63
C ASN A 217 5.56 19.25 4.02
N ASP A 218 5.76 19.26 2.70
CA ASP A 218 6.05 18.15 1.77
C ASP A 218 5.04 16.99 1.82
N CYS A 219 4.65 16.49 2.98
CA CYS A 219 3.92 15.23 3.13
C CYS A 219 2.41 15.37 3.02
N GLY A 220 1.85 16.55 3.22
CA GLY A 220 0.44 16.74 3.56
C GLY A 220 0.23 17.33 4.96
N VAL A 221 -1.00 17.79 5.20
CA VAL A 221 -1.46 18.35 6.46
C VAL A 221 -2.20 17.29 7.26
N ALA A 222 -1.89 17.19 8.56
CA ALA A 222 -2.74 16.49 9.53
C ALA A 222 -3.39 17.52 10.47
N TYR A 223 -4.72 17.59 10.47
CA TYR A 223 -5.48 18.53 11.30
C TYR A 223 -6.80 17.91 11.75
N GLY A 224 -7.11 18.03 13.04
CA GLY A 224 -8.37 17.54 13.61
C GLY A 224 -8.58 16.03 13.50
N GLU A 225 -7.52 15.23 13.55
CA GLU A 225 -7.53 13.77 13.28
C GLU A 225 -7.91 13.39 11.83
N TYR A 226 -7.79 14.32 10.88
CA TYR A 226 -7.87 14.06 9.45
C TYR A 226 -6.52 14.31 8.78
N PHE A 227 -6.36 13.79 7.57
CA PHE A 227 -5.15 13.97 6.77
C PHE A 227 -5.47 14.30 5.32
N GLU A 228 -4.83 15.34 4.80
CA GLU A 228 -4.83 15.69 3.38
C GLU A 228 -3.41 15.55 2.85
N PRO A 229 -3.16 14.67 1.87
CA PRO A 229 -1.81 14.47 1.35
C PRO A 229 -1.42 15.57 0.36
N GLU A 230 -0.15 15.97 0.35
CA GLU A 230 0.41 16.90 -0.65
C GLU A 230 0.35 16.27 -2.06
N HIS A 231 0.68 14.99 -2.16
CA HIS A 231 0.64 14.24 -3.41
C HIS A 231 -0.14 12.93 -3.28
N GLY A 232 -0.51 12.36 -4.43
CA GLY A 232 -1.05 11.00 -4.49
C GLY A 232 -2.55 10.86 -4.22
N LYS A 233 -3.31 11.96 -4.09
CA LYS A 233 -4.78 11.97 -3.88
C LYS A 233 -5.53 10.97 -4.78
N GLY A 234 -5.26 10.96 -6.09
CA GLY A 234 -5.87 10.01 -7.03
C GLY A 234 -5.53 8.54 -6.76
N ALA A 235 -4.25 8.24 -6.52
CA ALA A 235 -3.79 6.87 -6.27
C ALA A 235 -4.32 6.32 -4.94
N VAL A 236 -4.33 7.15 -3.89
CA VAL A 236 -4.89 6.75 -2.59
C VAL A 236 -6.40 6.58 -2.66
N ALA A 237 -7.10 7.43 -3.42
CA ALA A 237 -8.52 7.27 -3.67
C ALA A 237 -8.84 5.92 -4.32
N ARG A 238 -8.14 5.57 -5.41
CA ARG A 238 -8.32 4.28 -6.10
C ARG A 238 -7.95 3.08 -5.24
N ALA A 239 -6.93 3.18 -4.41
CA ALA A 239 -6.54 2.13 -3.46
C ALA A 239 -7.59 1.93 -2.36
N MET A 240 -8.13 3.03 -1.79
CA MET A 240 -9.22 3.00 -0.81
C MET A 240 -10.49 2.39 -1.41
N LEU A 241 -10.92 2.86 -2.59
CA LEU A 241 -12.11 2.36 -3.28
C LEU A 241 -11.96 0.86 -3.61
N TYR A 242 -10.78 0.44 -4.09
CA TYR A 242 -10.45 -0.98 -4.29
C TYR A 242 -10.60 -1.78 -2.99
N PHE A 243 -10.03 -1.28 -1.88
CA PHE A 243 -10.06 -2.00 -0.61
C PHE A 243 -11.50 -2.18 -0.11
N LEU A 244 -12.36 -1.18 -0.29
CA LEU A 244 -13.78 -1.25 0.06
C LEU A 244 -14.53 -2.31 -0.77
N VAL A 245 -14.24 -2.42 -2.08
CA VAL A 245 -14.83 -3.47 -2.93
C VAL A 245 -14.27 -4.85 -2.59
N ARG A 246 -12.95 -4.95 -2.38
CA ARG A 246 -12.25 -6.21 -2.12
C ARG A 246 -12.59 -6.79 -0.74
N TYR A 247 -12.66 -5.93 0.28
CA TYR A 247 -12.79 -6.31 1.69
C TYR A 247 -13.95 -5.55 2.39
N PRO A 248 -15.20 -5.67 1.91
CA PRO A 248 -16.33 -4.81 2.30
C PRO A 248 -16.74 -4.87 3.78
N ARG A 249 -16.22 -5.85 4.54
CA ARG A 249 -16.53 -6.06 5.96
C ARG A 249 -15.29 -6.14 6.85
N ALA A 250 -14.13 -5.75 6.33
CA ALA A 250 -12.87 -5.89 7.05
C ALA A 250 -12.56 -4.72 7.99
N ILE A 251 -12.92 -3.50 7.56
CA ILE A 251 -12.70 -2.29 8.34
C ILE A 251 -13.70 -2.29 9.51
N LYS A 252 -13.20 -2.04 10.73
CA LYS A 252 -14.05 -1.95 11.92
C LYS A 252 -15.02 -0.77 11.79
N GLN A 253 -16.24 -0.96 12.31
CA GLN A 253 -17.34 0.00 12.17
C GLN A 253 -16.98 1.46 12.52
N PRO A 254 -16.27 1.77 13.62
CA PRO A 254 -15.96 3.16 13.96
C PRO A 254 -15.14 3.91 12.91
N PHE A 255 -14.32 3.19 12.12
CA PHE A 255 -13.53 3.79 11.05
C PHE A 255 -14.30 3.85 9.72
N ILE A 256 -15.19 2.89 9.48
CA ILE A 256 -16.09 2.87 8.32
C ILE A 256 -16.90 4.17 8.25
N ASP A 257 -17.42 4.64 9.39
CA ASP A 257 -18.24 5.85 9.47
C ASP A 257 -17.45 7.15 9.21
N GLN A 258 -16.11 7.10 9.27
CA GLN A 258 -15.22 8.24 9.02
C GLN A 258 -14.74 8.32 7.57
N ILE A 259 -15.01 7.32 6.74
CA ILE A 259 -14.57 7.30 5.34
C ILE A 259 -15.51 8.16 4.50
N ASN A 260 -14.97 9.27 3.99
CA ASN A 260 -15.69 10.11 3.03
C ASN A 260 -15.57 9.54 1.61
N ILE A 261 -16.50 8.66 1.21
CA ILE A 261 -16.52 8.06 -0.14
C ILE A 261 -16.63 9.14 -1.22
N SER A 262 -17.48 10.15 -1.02
CA SER A 262 -17.69 11.22 -2.00
C SER A 262 -16.40 11.96 -2.31
N LEU A 263 -15.58 12.23 -1.29
CA LEU A 263 -14.24 12.81 -1.46
C LEU A 263 -13.31 11.88 -2.26
N LEU A 264 -13.29 10.58 -1.95
CA LEU A 264 -12.47 9.62 -2.72
C LEU A 264 -12.90 9.56 -4.18
N ILE A 265 -14.21 9.62 -4.47
CA ILE A 265 -14.74 9.68 -5.84
C ILE A 265 -14.32 10.99 -6.52
N GLN A 266 -14.39 12.12 -5.81
CA GLN A 266 -13.94 13.42 -6.31
C GLN A 266 -12.44 13.39 -6.66
N TRP A 267 -11.58 12.95 -5.74
CA TRP A 267 -10.14 12.84 -6.00
C TRP A 267 -9.84 11.86 -7.15
N HIS A 268 -10.53 10.73 -7.23
CA HIS A 268 -10.36 9.79 -8.34
C HIS A 268 -10.66 10.45 -9.71
N LYS A 269 -11.69 11.31 -9.78
CA LYS A 269 -12.07 12.04 -11.00
C LYS A 269 -11.11 13.19 -11.31
N GLN A 270 -10.70 13.94 -10.28
CA GLN A 270 -9.83 15.11 -10.42
C GLN A 270 -8.39 14.71 -10.80
N PHE A 271 -7.93 13.54 -10.36
CA PHE A 271 -6.58 13.04 -10.61
C PHE A 271 -6.60 11.76 -11.45
N PRO A 272 -6.53 11.87 -12.80
CA PRO A 272 -6.59 10.74 -13.71
C PRO A 272 -5.54 9.66 -13.43
N VAL A 273 -5.84 8.44 -13.89
CA VAL A 273 -4.92 7.30 -13.79
C VAL A 273 -3.64 7.59 -14.57
N THR A 274 -2.51 7.44 -13.87
CA THR A 274 -1.17 7.66 -14.45
C THR A 274 -0.57 6.38 -15.04
N MET A 275 0.47 6.51 -15.87
CA MET A 275 1.23 5.35 -16.40
C MET A 275 1.83 4.50 -15.28
N TYR A 276 2.31 5.14 -14.21
CA TYR A 276 2.79 4.48 -13.00
C TYR A 276 1.71 3.57 -12.38
N GLU A 277 0.48 4.05 -12.27
CA GLU A 277 -0.62 3.25 -11.70
C GLU A 277 -1.03 2.09 -12.60
N LYS A 278 -1.02 2.30 -13.93
CA LYS A 278 -1.22 1.24 -14.90
C LYS A 278 -0.17 0.14 -14.76
N HIS A 279 1.11 0.51 -14.70
CA HIS A 279 2.24 -0.39 -14.43
C HIS A 279 2.04 -1.17 -13.13
N ARG A 280 1.77 -0.48 -12.02
CA ARG A 280 1.49 -1.11 -10.73
C ARG A 280 0.40 -2.16 -10.83
N ASN A 281 -0.74 -1.81 -11.43
CA ASN A 281 -1.88 -2.71 -11.53
C ASN A 281 -1.54 -3.97 -12.34
N ALA A 282 -0.78 -3.81 -13.43
CA ALA A 282 -0.28 -4.89 -14.26
C ALA A 282 0.75 -5.79 -13.54
N ALA A 283 1.66 -5.19 -12.76
CA ALA A 283 2.64 -5.89 -11.94
C ALA A 283 1.95 -6.70 -10.83
N ILE A 284 1.05 -6.06 -10.08
CA ILE A 284 0.30 -6.71 -8.99
C ILE A 284 -0.58 -7.83 -9.54
N PHE A 285 -1.19 -7.67 -10.71
CA PHE A 285 -1.92 -8.75 -11.38
C PHE A 285 -1.03 -9.99 -11.60
N ARG A 286 0.19 -9.82 -12.12
CA ARG A 286 1.12 -10.93 -12.34
C ARG A 286 1.58 -11.58 -11.04
N ILE A 287 1.65 -10.81 -9.95
CA ILE A 287 2.10 -11.27 -8.62
C ILE A 287 0.99 -11.96 -7.85
N GLN A 288 -0.15 -11.29 -7.63
CA GLN A 288 -1.25 -11.73 -6.76
C GLN A 288 -2.46 -12.33 -7.50
N GLY A 289 -2.62 -12.00 -8.79
CA GLY A 289 -3.69 -12.48 -9.68
C GLY A 289 -4.90 -11.56 -9.80
N ASN A 290 -5.07 -10.59 -8.90
CA ASN A 290 -6.19 -9.64 -8.89
C ASN A 290 -5.79 -8.25 -9.40
N ARG A 291 -6.75 -7.55 -10.00
CA ARG A 291 -6.61 -6.18 -10.49
C ARG A 291 -7.45 -5.19 -9.69
N ASN A 292 -7.00 -3.95 -9.63
CA ASN A 292 -7.78 -2.81 -9.18
C ASN A 292 -8.62 -2.28 -10.35
N PRO A 293 -9.95 -2.44 -10.32
CA PRO A 293 -10.80 -2.06 -11.44
C PRO A 293 -10.92 -0.55 -11.62
N PHE A 294 -10.63 0.26 -10.59
CA PHE A 294 -10.66 1.72 -10.71
C PHE A 294 -9.44 2.27 -11.47
N ILE A 295 -8.40 1.46 -11.67
CA ILE A 295 -7.27 1.77 -12.55
C ILE A 295 -7.58 1.34 -13.99
N ASP A 296 -8.11 0.13 -14.19
CA ASP A 296 -8.40 -0.40 -15.54
C ASP A 296 -9.64 0.23 -16.18
N LYS A 297 -10.67 0.53 -15.37
CA LYS A 297 -11.98 1.05 -15.79
C LYS A 297 -12.38 2.25 -14.92
N PRO A 298 -11.77 3.44 -15.09
CA PRO A 298 -12.00 4.60 -14.21
C PRO A 298 -13.46 5.04 -14.10
N TYR A 299 -14.27 4.82 -15.14
CA TYR A 299 -15.71 5.12 -15.15
C TYR A 299 -16.54 4.29 -14.15
N LEU A 300 -16.01 3.17 -13.67
CA LEU A 300 -16.70 2.26 -12.75
C LEU A 300 -17.14 2.95 -11.45
N VAL A 301 -16.40 3.99 -11.05
CA VAL A 301 -16.69 4.78 -9.84
C VAL A 301 -18.10 5.35 -9.81
N ASP A 302 -18.65 5.69 -10.98
CA ASP A 302 -19.97 6.31 -11.14
C ASP A 302 -21.11 5.29 -11.17
N GLN A 303 -20.77 4.02 -11.35
CA GLN A 303 -21.75 2.94 -11.51
C GLN A 303 -21.90 2.11 -10.23
N LEU A 304 -20.91 2.12 -9.34
CA LEU A 304 -20.91 1.30 -8.13
C LEU A 304 -21.65 1.97 -6.98
N HIS A 305 -22.49 1.20 -6.29
CA HIS A 305 -23.05 1.57 -5.00
C HIS A 305 -22.19 0.99 -3.88
N PHE A 306 -21.44 1.83 -3.16
CA PHE A 306 -20.62 1.41 -2.05
C PHE A 306 -21.46 1.21 -0.79
N PHE A 307 -21.52 -0.03 -0.29
CA PHE A 307 -22.21 -0.35 0.96
C PHE A 307 -21.29 -0.07 2.15
N ILE A 308 -21.47 1.10 2.79
CA ILE A 308 -20.85 1.42 4.07
C ILE A 308 -21.95 1.37 5.14
N GLY A 309 -21.94 0.33 5.97
CA GLY A 309 -22.49 0.42 7.32
C GLY A 309 -24.02 0.54 7.52
N ARG A 310 -24.88 -0.17 6.77
CA ARG A 310 -26.21 -0.51 7.31
C ARG A 310 -26.33 -2.02 7.49
N LYS A 311 -26.36 -2.46 8.76
CA LYS A 311 -27.01 -3.73 9.10
C LYS A 311 -28.42 -3.65 8.52
N SER A 312 -28.77 -4.53 7.59
CA SER A 312 -30.16 -4.88 7.40
C SER A 312 -30.67 -5.31 8.78
N GLY A 313 -31.65 -4.57 9.29
CA GLY A 313 -32.30 -4.86 10.58
C GLY A 313 -32.95 -6.22 10.60
#